data_AF-A0A6J8E208-F1
#
_entry.id   AF-A0A6J8E208-F1
#
_cell.length_a   1.000
_cell.length_b   1.000
_cell.length_c   1.000
_cell.angle_alpha   90.00
_cell.angle_beta   90.00
_cell.angle_gamma   90.00
#
_symmetry.space_group_name_H-M   'P 1'
#
loop_
_entity.id
_entity.type
_entity.pdbx_description
1 polymer ?
#
loop_
_entity_poly.entity_id
_entity_poly.type
_entity_poly.pdbx_seq_one_letter_code
_entity_poly.pdbx_strand_id
1 'polypeptide(L)'
;MGMRRPRTTKNPPILSHEFVIQNHADIVSCIAMVFVVGLMFQATSPVASLFVALQHNVSSTVNVSEAEDQVIMYTNGAKDISCVFFYTLICIVIHAVVQEYVLDKLNKKMHLSKIKHSKFNESGQLLFFYFVSAAWGADLIVRENFLNINSLWEGYPHANLGFVNKFYFIIQLSYWLHSFPELYFQKTKKEEMSSRIQYAVLYLLFIGGAYVLNFTRVALGMMVLHYSVEFVFHLARLLYFSEKTDLANTGFMVFNGLFVLVRLGTITLSVLTFWYGLQQSNQLTIDFTAGNFNTQLVRINCLAAVSLLQAWMMWNFINFHLRRLGERSAVSRKIKSPAKKKMKMAEEDIQALPEVDQQTASENGVRSRTKASKKN
;
A
#
# COMPACT_ATOMS: atom_id res chain seq x y z
N MET A 1 35.14 32.57 6.28
CA MET A 1 34.37 32.01 7.41
C MET A 1 32.89 32.09 7.09
N GLY A 2 32.24 30.98 6.74
CA GLY A 2 30.80 30.97 6.47
C GLY A 2 30.01 30.88 7.79
N MET A 3 29.21 31.90 8.08
CA MET A 3 28.31 31.94 9.23
C MET A 3 27.42 30.69 9.28
N ARG A 4 27.66 29.83 10.27
CA ARG A 4 26.67 28.86 10.73
C ARG A 4 25.49 29.68 11.27
N ARG A 5 24.35 29.65 10.57
CA ARG A 5 23.08 30.07 11.17
C ARG A 5 22.86 29.21 12.43
N PRO A 6 22.64 29.83 13.61
CA PRO A 6 22.33 29.08 14.81
C PRO A 6 20.99 28.40 14.60
N ARG A 7 20.93 27.10 14.90
CA ARG A 7 19.71 26.30 14.88
C ARG A 7 18.84 26.79 16.04
N THR A 8 17.98 27.78 15.77
CA THR A 8 17.10 28.35 16.78
C THR A 8 15.99 27.36 17.09
N THR A 9 16.00 26.86 18.32
CA THR A 9 14.93 26.13 18.99
C THR A 9 13.78 27.07 19.31
N LYS A 10 13.27 27.79 18.31
CA LYS A 10 12.04 28.59 18.43
C LYS A 10 10.93 27.80 17.75
N ASN A 11 9.86 27.54 18.49
CA ASN A 11 8.65 26.96 17.93
C ASN A 11 8.26 27.80 16.69
N PRO A 12 7.97 27.16 15.55
CA PRO A 12 7.62 27.89 14.35
C PRO A 12 6.39 28.77 14.62
N PRO A 13 6.26 29.93 13.96
CA PRO A 13 5.10 30.79 14.14
C PRO A 13 3.80 30.01 13.90
N ILE A 14 2.78 30.27 14.73
CA ILE A 14 1.48 29.61 14.66
C ILE A 14 0.90 29.79 13.25
N LEU A 15 0.38 28.71 12.65
CA LEU A 15 -0.10 28.62 11.26
C LEU A 15 0.96 28.77 10.15
N SER A 16 2.25 28.79 10.48
CA SER A 16 3.28 28.69 9.44
C SER A 16 3.32 27.30 8.81
N HIS A 17 3.89 27.22 7.61
CA HIS A 17 4.11 25.97 6.88
C HIS A 17 4.84 24.91 7.73
N GLU A 18 5.83 25.33 8.53
CA GLU A 18 6.56 24.42 9.42
C GLU A 18 5.73 23.99 10.64
N PHE A 19 4.84 24.86 11.14
CA PHE A 19 3.93 24.52 12.24
C PHE A 19 2.92 23.44 11.83
N VAL A 20 2.31 23.58 10.64
CA VAL A 20 1.34 22.60 10.12
C VAL A 20 1.99 21.23 9.94
N ILE A 21 3.20 21.18 9.37
CA ILE A 21 3.90 19.90 9.17
C ILE A 21 4.27 19.24 10.49
N GLN A 22 4.70 20.00 11.50
CA GLN A 22 5.09 19.42 12.79
C GLN A 22 3.90 18.92 13.61
N ASN A 23 2.74 19.58 13.50
CA ASN A 23 1.54 19.27 14.30
C ASN A 23 0.42 18.65 13.45
N HIS A 24 0.73 18.09 12.27
CA HIS A 24 -0.28 17.60 11.33
C HIS A 24 -1.19 16.54 11.95
N ALA A 25 -0.64 15.64 12.77
CA ALA A 25 -1.39 14.61 13.47
C ALA A 25 -2.46 15.20 14.41
N ASP A 26 -2.09 16.20 15.21
CA ASP A 26 -3.01 16.86 16.14
C ASP A 26 -4.05 17.70 15.40
N ILE A 27 -3.65 18.44 14.36
CA ILE A 27 -4.56 19.23 13.54
C ILE A 27 -5.60 18.33 12.86
N VAL A 28 -5.15 17.24 12.22
CA VAL A 28 -6.04 16.29 11.54
C VAL A 28 -6.91 15.54 12.55
N SER A 29 -6.39 15.19 13.72
CA SER A 29 -7.17 14.62 14.82
C SER A 29 -8.28 15.57 15.28
N CYS A 30 -7.99 16.86 15.45
CA CYS A 30 -9.00 17.87 15.76
C CYS A 30 -10.08 17.94 14.67
N ILE A 31 -9.72 17.88 13.38
CA ILE A 31 -10.69 17.85 12.28
C ILE A 31 -11.55 16.59 12.33
N ALA A 32 -10.95 15.41 12.54
CA ALA A 32 -11.68 14.17 12.71
C ALA A 32 -12.65 14.21 13.91
N MET A 33 -12.22 14.85 15.01
CA MET A 33 -13.01 15.01 16.23
C MET A 33 -14.26 15.87 16.02
N VAL A 34 -14.22 16.86 15.11
CA VAL A 34 -15.43 17.64 14.74
C VAL A 34 -16.53 16.73 14.20
N PHE A 35 -16.19 15.74 13.37
CA PHE A 35 -17.18 14.78 12.87
C PHE A 35 -17.72 13.88 13.99
N VAL A 36 -16.83 13.39 14.88
CA VAL A 36 -17.23 12.52 16.00
C VAL A 36 -18.14 13.28 16.98
N VAL A 37 -17.77 14.48 17.39
CA VAL A 37 -18.58 15.35 18.26
C VAL A 37 -19.88 15.74 17.56
N GLY A 38 -19.84 15.94 16.23
CA GLY A 38 -21.02 16.19 15.41
C GLY A 38 -22.08 15.09 15.48
N LEU A 39 -21.72 13.86 15.84
CA LEU A 39 -22.69 12.78 16.07
C LEU A 39 -23.49 12.96 17.36
N MET A 40 -22.97 13.71 18.34
CA MET A 40 -23.60 13.89 19.65
C MET A 40 -24.78 14.87 19.64
N PHE A 41 -24.84 15.77 18.66
CA PHE A 41 -25.91 16.76 18.54
C PHE A 41 -26.92 16.36 17.47
N GLN A 42 -28.21 16.38 17.82
CA GLN A 42 -29.30 15.96 16.92
C GLN A 42 -29.32 16.73 15.59
N ALA A 43 -28.95 18.02 15.60
CA ALA A 43 -28.92 18.85 14.40
C ALA A 43 -27.78 18.50 13.43
N THR A 44 -26.61 18.11 13.93
CA THR A 44 -25.43 17.81 13.11
C THR A 44 -25.24 16.32 12.83
N SER A 45 -25.92 15.45 13.59
CA SER A 45 -25.79 14.00 13.49
C SER A 45 -26.05 13.44 12.09
N PRO A 46 -27.07 13.89 11.32
CA PRO A 46 -27.28 13.38 9.96
C PRO A 46 -26.09 13.65 9.03
N VAL A 47 -25.46 14.83 9.15
CA VAL A 47 -24.30 15.21 8.33
C VAL A 47 -23.05 14.47 8.81
N ALA A 48 -22.81 14.41 10.12
CA ALA A 48 -21.67 13.68 10.67
C ALA A 48 -21.73 12.17 10.37
N SER A 49 -22.92 11.58 10.39
CA SER A 49 -23.11 10.16 10.11
C SER A 49 -22.74 9.78 8.68
N LEU A 50 -22.83 10.71 7.72
CA LEU A 50 -22.38 10.53 6.33
C LEU A 50 -20.88 10.19 6.25
N PHE A 51 -20.09 10.73 7.17
CA PHE A 51 -18.64 10.58 7.22
C PHE A 51 -18.21 9.38 8.06
N VAL A 52 -18.87 9.16 9.21
CA VAL A 52 -18.41 8.16 10.19
C VAL A 52 -19.03 6.77 9.97
N ALA A 53 -20.32 6.70 9.63
CA ALA A 53 -21.01 5.42 9.50
C ALA A 53 -20.93 4.88 8.07
N LEU A 54 -20.83 3.56 7.90
CA LEU A 54 -20.94 2.94 6.58
C LEU A 54 -22.29 3.28 5.93
N GLN A 55 -22.23 3.74 4.68
CA GLN A 55 -23.40 4.19 3.92
C GLN A 55 -24.05 3.04 3.15
N HIS A 56 -25.26 3.26 2.62
CA HIS A 56 -25.96 2.31 1.73
C HIS A 56 -26.32 0.97 2.40
N ASN A 57 -26.85 1.02 3.62
CA ASN A 57 -27.39 -0.15 4.31
C ASN A 57 -28.68 -0.63 3.61
N VAL A 58 -28.73 -1.91 3.24
CA VAL A 58 -29.87 -2.58 2.59
C VAL A 58 -30.37 -3.78 3.39
N SER A 59 -30.03 -3.84 4.69
CA SER A 59 -30.44 -4.93 5.59
C SER A 59 -31.94 -5.12 5.52
N SER A 60 -32.37 -6.30 5.06
CA SER A 60 -33.77 -6.70 5.11
C SER A 60 -34.02 -7.28 6.49
N THR A 61 -34.97 -6.71 7.24
CA THR A 61 -35.52 -7.37 8.42
C THR A 61 -36.29 -8.59 7.93
N VAL A 62 -35.64 -9.75 7.90
CA VAL A 62 -36.35 -11.01 7.66
C VAL A 62 -37.23 -11.21 8.90
N ASN A 63 -38.52 -10.91 8.77
CA ASN A 63 -39.53 -11.20 9.78
C ASN A 63 -39.70 -12.72 9.86
N VAL A 64 -38.79 -13.38 10.57
CA VAL A 64 -39.03 -14.71 11.11
C VAL A 64 -38.88 -14.54 12.61
N SER A 65 -39.99 -14.79 13.29
CA SER A 65 -40.09 -14.98 14.73
C SER A 65 -38.85 -15.67 15.30
N GLU A 66 -38.39 -15.16 16.44
CA GLU A 66 -37.27 -15.63 17.28
C GLU A 66 -35.91 -15.04 16.88
N ALA A 67 -35.27 -14.47 17.90
CA ALA A 67 -34.03 -13.73 17.79
C ALA A 67 -32.89 -14.65 17.32
N GLU A 68 -32.37 -14.47 16.11
CA GLU A 68 -30.98 -14.81 15.73
C GLU A 68 -30.65 -14.21 14.35
N ASP A 69 -29.62 -13.35 14.33
CA ASP A 69 -28.90 -12.71 13.21
C ASP A 69 -29.66 -11.84 12.19
N GLN A 70 -29.80 -10.55 12.50
CA GLN A 70 -29.95 -9.52 11.47
C GLN A 70 -28.66 -9.49 10.61
N VAL A 71 -28.71 -10.07 9.41
CA VAL A 71 -27.58 -10.03 8.47
C VAL A 71 -27.48 -8.62 7.87
N ILE A 72 -26.53 -7.83 8.39
CA ILE A 72 -26.33 -6.45 7.94
C ILE A 72 -25.58 -6.42 6.61
N MET A 73 -26.29 -6.01 5.54
CA MET A 73 -25.76 -5.94 4.18
C MET A 73 -25.71 -4.50 3.67
N TYR A 74 -24.72 -4.21 2.83
CA TYR A 74 -24.48 -2.91 2.25
C TYR A 74 -24.24 -3.00 0.75
N THR A 75 -24.65 -1.96 0.01
CA THR A 75 -24.32 -1.79 -1.41
C THR A 75 -23.27 -0.70 -1.60
N ASN A 76 -22.67 -0.63 -2.78
CA ASN A 76 -21.69 0.41 -3.10
C ASN A 76 -22.39 1.68 -3.59
N GLY A 77 -21.87 2.86 -3.27
CA GLY A 77 -22.41 4.10 -3.81
C GLY A 77 -21.62 5.36 -3.50
N ALA A 78 -22.06 6.48 -4.08
CA ALA A 78 -21.30 7.74 -4.05
C ALA A 78 -21.10 8.32 -2.63
N LYS A 79 -21.99 7.99 -1.67
CA LYS A 79 -21.83 8.46 -0.29
C LYS A 79 -20.62 7.84 0.41
N ASP A 80 -20.13 6.70 -0.09
CA ASP A 80 -18.91 6.07 0.41
C ASP A 80 -17.67 6.98 0.27
N ILE A 81 -17.68 7.96 -0.65
CA ILE A 81 -16.61 8.97 -0.77
C ILE A 81 -16.43 9.75 0.54
N SER A 82 -17.52 10.05 1.24
CA SER A 82 -17.47 10.77 2.52
C SER A 82 -16.84 9.89 3.61
N CYS A 83 -17.16 8.59 3.61
CA CYS A 83 -16.50 7.61 4.48
C CYS A 83 -15.01 7.51 4.18
N VAL A 84 -14.63 7.35 2.90
CA VAL A 84 -13.22 7.28 2.49
C VAL A 84 -12.46 8.53 2.92
N PHE A 85 -13.06 9.73 2.77
CA PHE A 85 -12.46 10.96 3.25
C PHE A 85 -12.22 10.94 4.78
N PHE A 86 -13.23 10.58 5.56
CA PHE A 86 -13.10 10.51 7.02
C PHE A 86 -12.03 9.52 7.46
N TYR A 87 -12.06 8.30 6.93
CA TYR A 87 -11.06 7.28 7.26
C TYR A 87 -9.66 7.62 6.72
N THR A 88 -9.54 8.46 5.70
CA THR A 88 -8.24 9.03 5.28
C THR A 88 -7.66 9.91 6.38
N LEU A 89 -8.47 10.73 7.07
CA LEU A 89 -8.02 11.51 8.22
C LEU A 89 -7.54 10.59 9.35
N ILE A 90 -8.27 9.52 9.62
CA ILE A 90 -7.88 8.50 10.60
C ILE A 90 -6.56 7.82 10.20
N CYS A 91 -6.37 7.49 8.92
CA CYS A 91 -5.12 6.93 8.42
C CYS A 91 -3.92 7.88 8.64
N ILE A 92 -4.09 9.19 8.45
CA ILE A 92 -3.04 10.18 8.74
C ILE A 92 -2.65 10.14 10.22
N VAL A 93 -3.64 10.11 11.13
CA VAL A 93 -3.38 10.03 12.58
C VAL A 93 -2.67 8.73 12.94
N ILE A 94 -3.15 7.58 12.43
CA ILE A 94 -2.53 6.28 12.67
C ILE A 94 -1.10 6.25 12.13
N HIS A 95 -0.85 6.79 10.94
CA HIS A 95 0.48 6.88 10.35
C HIS A 95 1.44 7.61 11.29
N ALA A 96 1.03 8.79 11.79
CA ALA A 96 1.84 9.57 12.72
C ALA A 96 2.10 8.83 14.04
N VAL A 97 1.10 8.16 14.60
CA VAL A 97 1.24 7.35 15.82
C VAL A 97 2.22 6.20 15.61
N VAL A 98 2.09 5.43 14.52
CA VAL A 98 3.04 4.35 14.20
C VAL A 98 4.45 4.89 14.00
N GLN A 99 4.57 6.05 13.34
CA GLN A 99 5.87 6.70 13.13
C GLN A 99 6.54 7.06 14.45
N GLU A 100 5.85 7.77 15.33
CA GLU A 100 6.39 8.29 16.58
C GLU A 100 6.65 7.18 17.61
N TYR A 101 5.66 6.29 17.81
CA TYR A 101 5.70 5.32 18.90
C TYR A 101 6.47 4.05 18.56
N VAL A 102 6.54 3.66 17.29
CA VAL A 102 7.19 2.42 16.84
C VAL A 102 8.46 2.73 16.07
N LEU A 103 8.35 3.38 14.91
CA LEU A 103 9.46 3.48 13.97
C LEU A 103 10.59 4.37 14.47
N ASP A 104 10.28 5.54 15.01
CA ASP A 104 11.28 6.46 15.54
C ASP A 104 11.97 5.90 16.79
N LYS A 105 11.28 5.11 17.61
CA LYS A 105 11.90 4.39 18.74
C LYS A 105 12.89 3.32 18.25
N LEU A 106 12.51 2.56 17.22
CA LEU A 106 13.41 1.56 16.61
C LEU A 106 14.63 2.22 15.95
N ASN A 107 14.43 3.35 15.25
CA ASN A 107 15.52 4.09 14.64
C ASN A 107 16.52 4.65 15.64
N LYS A 108 16.03 5.22 16.75
CA LYS A 108 16.89 5.73 17.83
C LYS A 108 17.78 4.63 18.42
N LYS A 109 17.26 3.40 18.50
CA LYS A 109 18.01 2.23 18.98
C LYS A 109 19.08 1.76 17.98
N MET A 110 18.86 1.94 16.67
CA MET A 110 19.73 1.42 15.62
C MET A 110 20.73 2.43 15.04
N HIS A 111 20.72 3.68 15.51
CA HIS A 111 21.66 4.73 15.09
C HIS A 111 21.83 4.89 13.56
N LEU A 112 20.72 4.78 12.81
CA LEU A 112 20.74 4.85 11.35
C LEU A 112 21.12 6.24 10.83
N SER A 113 21.80 6.28 9.67
CA SER A 113 22.09 7.53 8.98
C SER A 113 20.80 8.21 8.49
N LYS A 114 20.83 9.54 8.28
CA LYS A 114 19.64 10.32 7.87
C LYS A 114 18.93 9.79 6.62
N ILE A 115 19.68 9.25 5.65
CA ILE A 115 19.11 8.66 4.42
C ILE A 115 18.50 7.29 4.71
N LYS A 116 19.21 6.43 5.48
CA LYS A 116 18.70 5.12 5.89
C LYS A 116 17.43 5.27 6.74
N HIS A 117 17.38 6.28 7.60
CA HIS A 117 16.23 6.58 8.45
C HIS A 117 14.94 6.84 7.65
N SER A 118 15.00 7.66 6.61
CA SER A 118 13.84 7.97 5.77
C SER A 118 13.28 6.71 5.10
N LYS A 119 14.17 5.87 4.54
CA LYS A 119 13.79 4.63 3.86
C LYS A 119 13.33 3.54 4.84
N PHE A 120 13.89 3.53 6.04
CA PHE A 120 13.44 2.66 7.12
C PHE A 120 12.01 3.01 7.55
N ASN A 121 11.71 4.30 7.76
CA ASN A 121 10.36 4.73 8.16
C ASN A 121 9.32 4.37 7.11
N GLU A 122 9.57 4.69 5.83
CA GLU A 122 8.67 4.31 4.75
C GLU A 122 8.44 2.80 4.70
N SER A 123 9.53 2.02 4.71
CA SER A 123 9.43 0.56 4.69
C SER A 123 8.74 0.00 5.94
N GLY A 124 8.85 0.68 7.09
CA GLY A 124 8.21 0.30 8.34
C GLY A 124 6.70 0.55 8.32
N GLN A 125 6.27 1.69 7.80
CA GLN A 125 4.85 2.01 7.62
C GLN A 125 4.19 1.01 6.66
N LEU A 126 4.82 0.78 5.50
CA LEU A 126 4.33 -0.18 4.51
C LEU A 126 4.31 -1.60 5.06
N LEU A 127 5.34 -2.03 5.81
CA LEU A 127 5.33 -3.33 6.48
C LEU A 127 4.13 -3.50 7.39
N PHE A 128 3.87 -2.52 8.27
CA PHE A 128 2.77 -2.55 9.20
C PHE A 128 1.42 -2.65 8.47
N PHE A 129 1.23 -1.81 7.45
CA PHE A 129 0.01 -1.83 6.65
C PHE A 129 -0.20 -3.15 5.90
N TYR A 130 0.82 -3.64 5.18
CA TYR A 130 0.69 -4.88 4.42
C TYR A 130 0.43 -6.08 5.32
N PHE A 131 1.04 -6.13 6.51
CA PHE A 131 0.77 -7.18 7.49
C PHE A 131 -0.69 -7.17 7.93
N VAL A 132 -1.19 -6.03 8.41
CA VAL A 132 -2.57 -5.90 8.91
C VAL A 132 -3.58 -6.15 7.80
N SER A 133 -3.36 -5.59 6.62
CA SER A 133 -4.27 -5.72 5.46
C SER A 133 -4.28 -7.13 4.86
N ALA A 134 -3.13 -7.83 4.83
CA ALA A 134 -3.07 -9.21 4.38
C ALA A 134 -3.72 -10.16 5.39
N ALA A 135 -3.44 -9.98 6.69
CA ALA A 135 -4.03 -10.80 7.76
C ALA A 135 -5.56 -10.62 7.83
N TRP A 136 -6.04 -9.37 7.79
CA TRP A 136 -7.47 -9.08 7.78
C TRP A 136 -8.14 -9.62 6.51
N GLY A 137 -7.52 -9.44 5.33
CA GLY A 137 -8.08 -9.98 4.09
C GLY A 137 -8.12 -11.51 4.07
N ALA A 138 -7.10 -12.18 4.62
CA ALA A 138 -7.07 -13.64 4.73
C ALA A 138 -8.15 -14.16 5.69
N ASP A 139 -8.35 -13.49 6.83
CA ASP A 139 -9.45 -13.79 7.77
C ASP A 139 -10.82 -13.66 7.09
N LEU A 140 -11.04 -12.62 6.27
CA LEU A 140 -12.27 -12.48 5.47
C LEU A 140 -12.47 -13.63 4.47
N ILE A 141 -11.42 -14.00 3.73
CA ILE A 141 -11.48 -15.12 2.77
C ILE A 141 -11.90 -16.42 3.48
N VAL A 142 -11.38 -16.67 4.68
CA VAL A 142 -11.72 -17.86 5.48
C VAL A 142 -13.15 -17.79 6.00
N ARG A 143 -13.55 -16.66 6.61
CA ARG A 143 -14.88 -16.49 7.20
C ARG A 143 -16.02 -16.55 6.19
N GLU A 144 -15.80 -15.97 5.01
CA GLU A 144 -16.79 -15.93 3.93
C GLU A 144 -16.69 -17.15 2.99
N ASN A 145 -15.81 -18.10 3.31
CA ASN A 145 -15.58 -19.33 2.55
C ASN A 145 -15.19 -19.11 1.08
N PHE A 146 -14.35 -18.09 0.81
CA PHE A 146 -13.84 -17.77 -0.52
C PHE A 146 -12.59 -18.58 -0.93
N LEU A 147 -12.36 -19.73 -0.27
CA LEU A 147 -11.22 -20.60 -0.57
C LEU A 147 -11.36 -21.33 -1.90
N ASN A 148 -12.60 -21.64 -2.30
CA ASN A 148 -12.88 -22.24 -3.59
C ASN A 148 -12.80 -21.19 -4.68
N ILE A 149 -11.98 -21.43 -5.71
CA ILE A 149 -11.74 -20.46 -6.79
C ILE A 149 -13.06 -20.06 -7.48
N ASN A 150 -14.00 -21.00 -7.65
CA ASN A 150 -15.28 -20.70 -8.29
C ASN A 150 -16.14 -19.69 -7.51
N SER A 151 -16.01 -19.66 -6.18
CA SER A 151 -16.78 -18.73 -5.31
C SER A 151 -16.48 -17.26 -5.61
N LEU A 152 -15.37 -16.97 -6.30
CA LEU A 152 -14.96 -15.63 -6.67
C LEU A 152 -15.82 -15.01 -7.78
N TRP A 153 -16.47 -15.82 -8.62
CA TRP A 153 -17.35 -15.35 -9.70
C TRP A 153 -18.76 -15.95 -9.67
N GLU A 154 -18.97 -17.08 -8.99
CA GLU A 154 -20.30 -17.65 -8.81
C GLU A 154 -21.23 -16.68 -8.08
N GLY A 155 -22.43 -16.48 -8.62
CA GLY A 155 -23.42 -15.56 -8.06
C GLY A 155 -23.10 -14.07 -8.27
N TYR A 156 -22.18 -13.72 -9.18
CA TYR A 156 -22.02 -12.32 -9.61
C TYR A 156 -23.33 -11.80 -10.22
N PRO A 157 -23.81 -10.59 -9.86
CA PRO A 157 -23.10 -9.53 -9.15
C PRO A 157 -23.18 -9.65 -7.62
N HIS A 158 -22.01 -9.60 -6.96
CA HIS A 158 -21.91 -9.56 -5.49
C HIS A 158 -22.21 -8.15 -4.95
N ALA A 159 -23.33 -7.57 -5.35
CA ALA A 159 -23.70 -6.18 -5.07
C ALA A 159 -23.93 -5.92 -3.57
N ASN A 160 -24.30 -6.95 -2.82
CA ASN A 160 -24.47 -6.90 -1.37
C ASN A 160 -23.21 -7.40 -0.66
N LEU A 161 -22.63 -6.55 0.18
CA LEU A 161 -21.43 -6.80 0.96
C LEU A 161 -21.78 -6.79 2.46
N GLY A 162 -21.26 -7.77 3.20
CA GLY A 162 -21.28 -7.70 4.66
C GLY A 162 -20.50 -6.49 5.18
N PHE A 163 -20.84 -6.03 6.38
CA PHE A 163 -20.21 -4.87 7.03
C PHE A 163 -18.68 -4.90 6.94
N VAL A 164 -18.06 -6.02 7.35
CA VAL A 164 -16.60 -6.14 7.45
C VAL A 164 -15.96 -6.12 6.06
N ASN A 165 -16.58 -6.75 5.07
CA ASN A 165 -16.09 -6.75 3.68
C ASN A 165 -16.12 -5.36 3.09
N LYS A 166 -17.23 -4.64 3.24
CA LYS A 166 -17.32 -3.26 2.76
C LYS A 166 -16.30 -2.37 3.48
N PHE A 167 -16.21 -2.50 4.80
CA PHE A 167 -15.28 -1.72 5.61
C PHE A 167 -13.82 -1.96 5.22
N TYR A 168 -13.45 -3.19 4.88
CA TYR A 168 -12.13 -3.52 4.34
C TYR A 168 -11.81 -2.61 3.16
N PHE A 169 -12.61 -2.61 2.09
CA PHE A 169 -12.35 -1.80 0.89
C PHE A 169 -12.29 -0.29 1.19
N ILE A 170 -13.15 0.23 2.05
CA ILE A 170 -13.12 1.64 2.46
C ILE A 170 -11.78 1.98 3.12
N ILE A 171 -11.28 1.14 4.02
CA ILE A 171 -9.99 1.35 4.69
C ILE A 171 -8.83 1.24 3.70
N GLN A 172 -8.86 0.28 2.77
CA GLN A 172 -7.81 0.15 1.76
C GLN A 172 -7.74 1.40 0.86
N LEU A 173 -8.88 1.89 0.38
CA LEU A 173 -8.95 3.15 -0.39
C LEU A 173 -8.47 4.35 0.42
N SER A 174 -8.90 4.45 1.69
CA SER A 174 -8.51 5.54 2.59
C SER A 174 -7.01 5.54 2.85
N TYR A 175 -6.39 4.37 3.01
CA TYR A 175 -4.95 4.27 3.15
C TYR A 175 -4.23 4.72 1.88
N TRP A 176 -4.59 4.27 0.70
CA TRP A 176 -3.88 4.75 -0.50
C TRP A 176 -4.12 6.23 -0.78
N LEU A 177 -5.26 6.79 -0.34
CA LEU A 177 -5.52 8.23 -0.39
C LEU A 177 -4.70 9.02 0.65
N HIS A 178 -4.43 8.47 1.85
CA HIS A 178 -3.60 9.13 2.86
C HIS A 178 -2.16 9.36 2.39
N SER A 179 -1.70 8.56 1.42
CA SER A 179 -0.35 8.67 0.88
C SER A 179 -0.07 10.04 0.26
N PHE A 180 -1.07 10.72 -0.34
CA PHE A 180 -0.89 12.02 -0.97
C PHE A 180 -0.55 13.16 0.02
N PRO A 181 -1.36 13.43 1.07
CA PRO A 181 -0.99 14.42 2.07
C PRO A 181 0.28 14.02 2.83
N GLU A 182 0.55 12.74 3.00
CA GLU A 182 1.78 12.28 3.66
C GLU A 182 3.05 12.64 2.88
N LEU A 183 3.03 12.63 1.53
CA LEU A 183 4.15 13.13 0.73
C LEU A 183 4.50 14.58 1.05
N TYR A 184 3.48 15.39 1.35
CA TYR A 184 3.64 16.78 1.75
C TYR A 184 4.19 16.90 3.18
N PHE A 185 3.61 16.15 4.14
CA PHE A 185 4.06 16.16 5.54
C PHE A 185 5.50 15.65 5.71
N GLN A 186 5.91 14.63 4.94
CA GLN A 186 7.27 14.08 4.97
C GLN A 186 8.30 14.96 4.23
N LYS A 187 7.85 16.00 3.51
CA LYS A 187 8.70 16.79 2.60
C LYS A 187 9.46 15.88 1.62
N THR A 188 8.76 14.92 1.02
CA THR A 188 9.36 13.95 0.10
C THR A 188 10.04 14.68 -1.06
N LYS A 189 11.21 14.18 -1.47
CA LYS A 189 11.97 14.79 -2.57
C LYS A 189 11.22 14.59 -3.88
N LYS A 190 11.34 15.57 -4.78
CA LYS A 190 10.64 15.57 -6.08
C LYS A 190 10.91 14.31 -6.91
N GLU A 191 12.12 13.78 -6.81
CA GLU A 191 12.57 12.58 -7.53
C GLU A 191 11.96 11.26 -6.98
N GLU A 192 11.61 11.22 -5.69
CA GLU A 192 10.93 10.07 -5.06
C GLU A 192 9.40 10.21 -5.18
N MET A 193 8.90 11.45 -5.28
CA MET A 193 7.47 11.76 -5.30
C MET A 193 6.73 11.13 -6.48
N SER A 194 7.31 11.15 -7.70
CA SER A 194 6.66 10.58 -8.89
C SER A 194 6.40 9.08 -8.74
N SER A 195 7.38 8.37 -8.19
CA SER A 195 7.31 6.93 -7.97
C SER A 195 6.23 6.57 -6.97
N ARG A 196 6.15 7.35 -5.88
CA ARG A 196 5.15 7.17 -4.83
C ARG A 196 3.73 7.47 -5.27
N ILE A 197 3.56 8.54 -6.04
CA ILE A 197 2.27 8.87 -6.65
C ILE A 197 1.84 7.76 -7.61
N GLN A 198 2.75 7.25 -8.44
CA GLN A 198 2.42 6.23 -9.43
C GLN A 198 1.82 4.98 -8.78
N TYR A 199 2.47 4.41 -7.75
CA TYR A 199 1.91 3.22 -7.11
C TYR A 199 0.62 3.55 -6.32
N ALA A 200 0.52 4.70 -5.64
CA ALA A 200 -0.67 5.06 -4.89
C ALA A 200 -1.90 5.19 -5.82
N VAL A 201 -1.70 5.79 -7.00
CA VAL A 201 -2.73 5.86 -8.05
C VAL A 201 -3.09 4.47 -8.57
N LEU A 202 -2.11 3.59 -8.82
CA LEU A 202 -2.39 2.22 -9.24
C LEU A 202 -3.25 1.47 -8.21
N TYR A 203 -2.94 1.59 -6.92
CA TYR A 203 -3.78 0.98 -5.89
C TYR A 203 -5.20 1.54 -5.88
N LEU A 204 -5.36 2.87 -5.91
CA LEU A 204 -6.69 3.48 -5.95
C LEU A 204 -7.49 3.07 -7.19
N LEU A 205 -6.85 3.00 -8.36
CA LEU A 205 -7.51 2.59 -9.60
C LEU A 205 -7.98 1.14 -9.56
N PHE A 206 -7.13 0.21 -9.12
CA PHE A 206 -7.48 -1.21 -9.12
C PHE A 206 -8.46 -1.58 -8.00
N ILE A 207 -8.27 -1.04 -6.79
CA ILE A 207 -9.18 -1.26 -5.66
C ILE A 207 -10.51 -0.56 -5.92
N GLY A 208 -10.47 0.71 -6.35
CA GLY A 208 -11.67 1.49 -6.63
C GLY A 208 -12.44 0.95 -7.82
N GLY A 209 -11.75 0.56 -8.90
CA GLY A 209 -12.37 -0.08 -10.06
C GLY A 209 -13.06 -1.39 -9.70
N ALA A 210 -12.40 -2.26 -8.93
CA ALA A 210 -13.02 -3.50 -8.47
C ALA A 210 -14.22 -3.26 -7.54
N TYR A 211 -14.13 -2.25 -6.67
CA TYR A 211 -15.22 -1.86 -5.77
C TYR A 211 -16.44 -1.37 -6.57
N VAL A 212 -16.26 -0.42 -7.48
CA VAL A 212 -17.35 0.14 -8.30
C VAL A 212 -18.00 -0.91 -9.20
N LEU A 213 -17.20 -1.84 -9.75
CA LEU A 213 -17.67 -2.90 -10.65
C LEU A 213 -18.16 -4.17 -9.92
N ASN A 214 -18.24 -4.16 -8.59
CA ASN A 214 -18.63 -5.31 -7.76
C ASN A 214 -17.74 -6.57 -7.93
N PHE A 215 -16.47 -6.41 -8.33
CA PHE A 215 -15.48 -7.51 -8.40
C PHE A 215 -14.70 -7.67 -7.07
N THR A 216 -15.36 -7.43 -5.94
CA THR A 216 -14.74 -7.34 -4.61
C THR A 216 -14.12 -8.67 -4.16
N ARG A 217 -14.77 -9.81 -4.41
CA ARG A 217 -14.22 -11.13 -4.02
C ARG A 217 -12.89 -11.43 -4.70
N VAL A 218 -12.83 -11.22 -6.01
CA VAL A 218 -11.62 -11.42 -6.82
C VAL A 218 -10.52 -10.45 -6.39
N ALA A 219 -10.87 -9.18 -6.21
CA ALA A 219 -9.93 -8.17 -5.74
C ALA A 219 -9.37 -8.50 -4.36
N LEU A 220 -10.20 -8.95 -3.42
CA LEU A 220 -9.76 -9.38 -2.09
C LEU A 220 -8.69 -10.49 -2.20
N GLY A 221 -8.94 -11.52 -3.01
CA GLY A 221 -7.97 -12.59 -3.26
C GLY A 221 -6.65 -12.08 -3.85
N MET A 222 -6.71 -11.22 -4.87
CA MET A 222 -5.51 -10.62 -5.48
C MET A 222 -4.75 -9.71 -4.52
N MET A 223 -5.45 -8.94 -3.69
CA MET A 223 -4.87 -8.04 -2.69
C MET A 223 -4.14 -8.82 -1.60
N VAL A 224 -4.75 -9.88 -1.06
CA VAL A 224 -4.10 -10.72 -0.04
C VAL A 224 -2.82 -11.34 -0.58
N LEU A 225 -2.84 -11.89 -1.80
CA LEU A 225 -1.65 -12.43 -2.44
C LEU A 225 -0.56 -11.36 -2.64
N HIS A 226 -0.94 -10.18 -3.14
CA HIS A 226 0.01 -9.09 -3.39
C HIS A 226 0.61 -8.55 -2.09
N TYR A 227 -0.22 -8.21 -1.10
CA TYR A 227 0.21 -7.67 0.19
C TYR A 227 1.08 -8.65 0.97
N SER A 228 0.81 -9.95 0.87
CA SER A 228 1.67 -10.97 1.53
C SER A 228 3.10 -10.93 1.00
N VAL A 229 3.29 -10.73 -0.31
CA VAL A 229 4.63 -10.66 -0.91
C VAL A 229 5.33 -9.35 -0.60
N GLU A 230 4.60 -8.23 -0.64
CA GLU A 230 5.14 -6.92 -0.26
C GLU A 230 5.52 -6.86 1.22
N PHE A 231 4.77 -7.54 2.09
CA PHE A 231 5.14 -7.72 3.49
C PHE A 231 6.52 -8.39 3.63
N VAL A 232 6.77 -9.50 2.92
CA VAL A 232 8.06 -10.20 2.95
C VAL A 232 9.18 -9.28 2.43
N PHE A 233 8.93 -8.52 1.36
CA PHE A 233 9.88 -7.54 0.83
C PHE A 233 10.29 -6.50 1.87
N HIS A 234 9.31 -5.83 2.46
CA HIS A 234 9.57 -4.78 3.45
C HIS A 234 10.20 -5.33 4.72
N LEU A 235 9.87 -6.56 5.12
CA LEU A 235 10.50 -7.23 6.25
C LEU A 235 11.99 -7.46 5.99
N ALA A 236 12.33 -8.01 4.81
CA ALA A 236 13.71 -8.21 4.40
C ALA A 236 14.48 -6.87 4.34
N ARG A 237 13.83 -5.80 3.86
CA ARG A 237 14.39 -4.44 3.80
C ARG A 237 14.66 -3.84 5.17
N LEU A 238 13.77 -4.04 6.15
CA LEU A 238 14.02 -3.59 7.53
C LEU A 238 15.14 -4.40 8.20
N LEU A 239 15.18 -5.72 8.00
CA LEU A 239 16.27 -6.59 8.50
C LEU A 239 17.62 -6.15 7.92
N TYR A 240 17.62 -5.79 6.64
CA TYR A 240 18.78 -5.25 5.95
C TYR A 240 19.27 -3.94 6.59
N PHE A 241 18.38 -2.98 6.83
CA PHE A 241 18.74 -1.74 7.52
C PHE A 241 19.16 -1.95 8.97
N SER A 242 18.70 -3.02 9.61
CA SER A 242 19.08 -3.43 10.97
C SER A 242 20.43 -4.16 11.03
N GLU A 243 21.20 -4.18 9.94
CA GLU A 243 22.50 -4.85 9.81
C GLU A 243 22.46 -6.38 10.02
N LYS A 244 21.26 -6.99 9.95
CA LYS A 244 21.06 -8.45 9.99
C LYS A 244 21.15 -9.05 8.59
N THR A 245 22.35 -8.99 8.01
CA THR A 245 22.59 -9.29 6.58
C THR A 245 22.18 -10.69 6.17
N ASP A 246 22.43 -11.71 7.01
CA ASP A 246 22.11 -13.10 6.64
C ASP A 246 20.60 -13.33 6.54
N LEU A 247 19.85 -12.87 7.55
CA LEU A 247 18.38 -12.94 7.54
C LEU A 247 17.78 -12.10 6.41
N ALA A 248 18.35 -10.93 6.14
CA ALA A 248 17.92 -10.09 5.04
C ALA A 248 18.12 -10.76 3.68
N ASN A 249 19.28 -11.37 3.45
CA ASN A 249 19.58 -12.10 2.21
C ASN A 249 18.61 -13.27 2.00
N THR A 250 18.34 -14.06 3.04
CA THR A 250 17.33 -15.12 2.99
C THR A 250 15.95 -14.54 2.69
N GLY A 251 15.57 -13.44 3.34
CA GLY A 251 14.31 -12.74 3.09
C GLY A 251 14.15 -12.29 1.64
N PHE A 252 15.19 -11.69 1.03
CA PHE A 252 15.15 -11.30 -0.38
C PHE A 252 15.09 -12.49 -1.33
N MET A 253 15.74 -13.61 -0.99
CA MET A 253 15.64 -14.84 -1.79
C MET A 253 14.21 -15.39 -1.79
N VAL A 254 13.59 -15.46 -0.61
CA VAL A 254 12.18 -15.87 -0.46
C VAL A 254 11.26 -14.91 -1.21
N PHE A 255 11.46 -13.59 -1.06
CA PHE A 255 10.72 -12.58 -1.80
C PHE A 255 10.82 -12.78 -3.31
N ASN A 256 12.01 -12.99 -3.88
CA ASN A 256 12.17 -13.14 -5.32
C ASN A 256 11.37 -14.34 -5.87
N GLY A 257 11.38 -15.47 -5.15
CA GLY A 257 10.58 -16.64 -5.52
C GLY A 257 9.08 -16.36 -5.41
N LEU A 258 8.64 -15.84 -4.26
CA LEU A 258 7.22 -15.50 -4.03
C LEU A 258 6.69 -14.44 -4.98
N PHE A 259 7.52 -13.46 -5.34
CA PHE A 259 7.17 -12.40 -6.29
C PHE A 259 6.75 -13.00 -7.62
N VAL A 260 7.57 -13.87 -8.22
CA VAL A 260 7.24 -14.51 -9.50
C VAL A 260 6.00 -15.38 -9.38
N LEU A 261 5.91 -16.20 -8.32
CA LEU A 261 4.76 -17.08 -8.09
C LEU A 261 3.45 -16.30 -7.97
N VAL A 262 3.43 -15.21 -7.21
CA VAL A 262 2.21 -14.41 -7.04
C VAL A 262 1.85 -13.65 -8.31
N ARG A 263 2.82 -13.17 -9.11
CA ARG A 263 2.50 -12.57 -10.41
C ARG A 263 1.83 -13.57 -11.34
N LEU A 264 2.37 -14.79 -11.44
CA LEU A 264 1.75 -15.87 -12.22
C LEU A 264 0.37 -16.24 -11.68
N GLY A 265 0.24 -16.43 -10.37
CA GLY A 265 -1.04 -16.72 -9.72
C GLY A 265 -2.10 -15.63 -9.96
N THR A 266 -1.70 -14.35 -9.94
CA THR A 266 -2.61 -13.23 -10.22
C THR A 266 -3.08 -13.24 -11.68
N ILE A 267 -2.20 -13.52 -12.64
CA ILE A 267 -2.58 -13.67 -14.06
C ILE A 267 -3.52 -14.86 -14.23
N THR A 268 -3.18 -16.03 -13.67
CA THR A 268 -4.01 -17.22 -13.74
C THR A 268 -5.39 -16.96 -13.14
N LEU A 269 -5.46 -16.34 -11.97
CA LEU A 269 -6.73 -15.99 -11.33
C LEU A 269 -7.57 -15.01 -12.18
N SER A 270 -6.91 -14.05 -12.82
CA SER A 270 -7.56 -13.10 -13.73
C SER A 270 -8.16 -13.80 -14.94
N VAL A 271 -7.41 -14.71 -15.56
CA VAL A 271 -7.88 -15.50 -16.71
C VAL A 271 -9.04 -16.41 -16.29
N LEU A 272 -8.89 -17.16 -15.19
CA LEU A 272 -9.96 -18.03 -14.68
C LEU A 272 -11.23 -17.24 -14.39
N THR A 273 -11.12 -16.05 -13.79
CA THR A 273 -12.28 -15.22 -13.44
C THR A 273 -12.91 -14.56 -14.67
N PHE A 274 -12.14 -13.76 -15.42
CA PHE A 274 -12.68 -12.88 -16.47
C PHE A 274 -12.83 -13.57 -17.83
N TRP A 275 -12.04 -14.61 -18.12
CA TRP A 275 -12.13 -15.32 -19.39
C TRP A 275 -13.06 -16.53 -19.31
N TYR A 276 -13.00 -17.30 -18.23
CA TYR A 276 -13.75 -18.56 -18.10
C TYR A 276 -14.96 -18.47 -17.18
N GLY A 277 -14.81 -17.93 -15.97
CA GLY A 277 -15.85 -17.90 -14.94
C GLY A 277 -17.02 -17.00 -15.32
N LEU A 278 -16.76 -15.69 -15.37
CA LEU A 278 -17.77 -14.68 -15.67
C LEU A 278 -18.32 -14.76 -17.10
N GLN A 279 -17.60 -15.41 -18.03
CA GLN A 279 -18.09 -15.65 -19.40
C GLN A 279 -19.36 -16.50 -19.41
N GLN A 280 -19.53 -17.40 -18.43
CA GLN A 280 -20.70 -18.30 -18.33
C GLN A 280 -22.01 -17.55 -18.06
N SER A 281 -21.93 -16.34 -17.49
CA SER A 281 -23.07 -15.49 -17.16
C SER A 281 -23.02 -14.13 -17.89
N ASN A 282 -22.50 -14.12 -19.12
CA ASN A 282 -22.32 -12.90 -19.91
C ASN A 282 -23.64 -12.16 -20.20
N GLN A 283 -23.63 -10.84 -20.01
CA GLN A 283 -24.72 -9.94 -20.39
C GLN A 283 -24.31 -9.04 -21.56
N LEU A 284 -25.30 -8.64 -22.38
CA LEU A 284 -25.09 -7.77 -23.54
C LEU A 284 -24.95 -6.29 -23.14
N THR A 285 -25.59 -5.89 -22.05
CA THR A 285 -25.63 -4.50 -21.57
C THR A 285 -25.32 -4.44 -20.07
N ILE A 286 -24.85 -3.28 -19.61
CA ILE A 286 -24.61 -3.01 -18.19
C ILE A 286 -25.95 -2.75 -17.50
N ASP A 287 -26.19 -3.41 -16.37
CA ASP A 287 -27.35 -3.17 -15.51
C ASP A 287 -26.91 -2.46 -14.23
N PHE A 288 -27.07 -1.14 -14.21
CA PHE A 288 -26.76 -0.30 -13.06
C PHE A 288 -27.68 -0.57 -11.86
N THR A 289 -28.91 -1.05 -12.10
CA THR A 289 -29.89 -1.29 -11.03
C THR A 289 -29.55 -2.57 -10.28
N ALA A 290 -29.22 -3.64 -11.01
CA ALA A 290 -28.74 -4.89 -10.43
C ALA A 290 -27.27 -4.84 -9.98
N GLY A 291 -26.53 -3.79 -10.34
CA GLY A 291 -25.08 -3.70 -10.12
C GLY A 291 -24.29 -4.72 -10.94
N ASN A 292 -24.84 -5.16 -12.07
CA ASN A 292 -24.21 -6.14 -12.96
C ASN A 292 -23.45 -5.44 -14.08
N PHE A 293 -22.12 -5.52 -14.02
CA PHE A 293 -21.22 -4.94 -15.02
C PHE A 293 -20.61 -6.03 -15.94
N ASN A 294 -21.14 -7.24 -15.95
CA ASN A 294 -20.57 -8.41 -16.63
C ASN A 294 -20.79 -8.42 -18.15
N THR A 295 -20.26 -7.41 -18.84
CA THR A 295 -20.20 -7.36 -20.29
C THR A 295 -18.85 -7.85 -20.80
N GLN A 296 -18.80 -8.33 -22.04
CA GLN A 296 -17.55 -8.76 -22.69
C GLN A 296 -16.50 -7.64 -22.69
N LEU A 297 -16.92 -6.39 -22.93
CA LEU A 297 -16.02 -5.23 -22.91
C LEU A 297 -15.40 -5.01 -21.54
N VAL A 298 -16.20 -5.05 -20.47
CA VAL A 298 -15.69 -4.88 -19.10
C VAL A 298 -14.71 -6.00 -18.75
N ARG A 299 -15.06 -7.26 -19.03
CA ARG A 299 -14.18 -8.41 -18.74
C ARG A 299 -12.83 -8.32 -19.45
N ILE A 300 -12.82 -8.00 -20.74
CA ILE A 300 -11.57 -7.86 -21.53
C ILE A 300 -10.73 -6.70 -20.98
N ASN A 301 -11.34 -5.56 -20.66
CA ASN A 301 -10.62 -4.42 -20.09
C ASN A 301 -10.03 -4.74 -18.71
N CYS A 302 -10.79 -5.39 -17.82
CA CYS A 302 -10.29 -5.82 -16.52
C CYS A 302 -9.13 -6.82 -16.65
N LEU A 303 -9.28 -7.83 -17.52
CA LEU A 303 -8.22 -8.81 -17.78
C LEU A 303 -6.97 -8.14 -18.35
N ALA A 304 -7.12 -7.25 -19.32
CA ALA A 304 -6.01 -6.52 -19.92
C ALA A 304 -5.33 -5.61 -18.90
N ALA A 305 -6.09 -4.87 -18.09
CA ALA A 305 -5.55 -3.98 -17.06
C ALA A 305 -4.70 -4.77 -16.05
N VAL A 306 -5.23 -5.87 -15.49
CA VAL A 306 -4.48 -6.70 -14.54
C VAL A 306 -3.25 -7.30 -15.21
N SER A 307 -3.38 -7.86 -16.42
CA SER A 307 -2.27 -8.51 -17.13
C SER A 307 -1.16 -7.53 -17.48
N LEU A 308 -1.50 -6.32 -17.95
CA LEU A 308 -0.54 -5.26 -18.26
C LEU A 308 0.17 -4.78 -16.99
N LEU A 309 -0.55 -4.65 -15.87
CA LEU A 309 0.08 -4.32 -14.58
C LEU A 309 1.06 -5.42 -14.14
N GLN A 310 0.66 -6.70 -14.23
CA GLN A 310 1.54 -7.82 -13.89
C GLN A 310 2.78 -7.86 -14.79
N ALA A 311 2.60 -7.64 -16.10
CA ALA A 311 3.69 -7.60 -17.07
C ALA A 311 4.64 -6.42 -16.80
N TRP A 312 4.11 -5.23 -16.48
CA TRP A 312 4.90 -4.07 -16.12
C TRP A 312 5.74 -4.29 -14.85
N MET A 313 5.14 -4.87 -13.80
CA MET A 313 5.88 -5.22 -12.58
C MET A 313 6.96 -6.27 -12.86
N MET A 314 6.65 -7.29 -13.66
CA MET A 314 7.60 -8.34 -14.04
C MET A 314 8.75 -7.78 -14.89
N TRP A 315 8.45 -6.88 -15.82
CA TRP A 315 9.44 -6.20 -16.64
C TRP A 315 10.42 -5.40 -15.78
N ASN A 316 9.92 -4.64 -14.80
CA ASN A 316 10.76 -3.90 -13.86
C ASN A 316 11.63 -4.84 -13.02
N PHE A 317 11.05 -5.94 -12.53
CA PHE A 317 11.76 -6.96 -11.77
C PHE A 317 12.89 -7.62 -12.57
N ILE A 318 12.61 -8.03 -13.81
CA ILE A 318 13.61 -8.64 -14.71
C ILE A 318 14.73 -7.65 -15.01
N ASN A 319 14.40 -6.40 -15.39
CA ASN A 319 15.40 -5.38 -15.68
C ASN A 319 16.30 -5.10 -14.49
N PHE A 320 15.73 -5.03 -13.29
CA PHE A 320 16.49 -4.90 -12.06
C PHE A 320 17.49 -6.05 -11.87
N HIS A 321 17.05 -7.30 -12.05
CA HIS A 321 17.94 -8.46 -11.93
C HIS A 321 19.00 -8.54 -13.06
N LEU A 322 18.66 -8.14 -14.29
CA LEU A 322 19.59 -8.09 -15.41
C LEU A 322 20.68 -7.04 -15.20
N ARG A 323 20.30 -5.84 -14.74
CA ARG A 323 21.26 -4.78 -14.37
C ARG A 323 22.21 -5.27 -13.28
N ARG A 324 21.68 -5.93 -12.25
CA ARG A 324 22.47 -6.52 -11.15
C ARG A 324 23.43 -7.62 -11.64
N LEU A 325 23.00 -8.47 -12.57
CA LEU A 325 23.87 -9.48 -13.19
C LEU A 325 25.01 -8.83 -13.99
N GLY A 326 24.72 -7.75 -14.70
CA GLY A 326 25.70 -6.93 -15.42
C GLY A 326 26.74 -6.31 -14.49
N GLU A 327 26.30 -5.70 -13.39
CA GLU A 327 27.18 -5.10 -12.37
C GLU A 327 28.07 -6.13 -11.69
N ARG A 328 27.51 -7.26 -11.24
CA ARG A 328 28.27 -8.39 -10.67
C ARG A 328 29.31 -8.91 -11.66
N SER A 329 28.97 -8.98 -12.94
CA SER A 329 29.89 -9.42 -14.00
C SER A 329 31.00 -8.39 -14.28
N ALA A 330 30.71 -7.09 -14.17
CA ALA A 330 31.69 -6.01 -14.33
C ALA A 330 32.65 -5.93 -13.12
N VAL A 331 32.15 -6.11 -11.91
CA VAL A 331 32.96 -6.15 -10.68
C VAL A 331 33.81 -7.42 -10.65
N SER A 332 33.26 -8.56 -11.06
CA SER A 332 34.01 -9.81 -11.25
C SER A 332 35.16 -9.66 -12.24
N ARG A 333 34.99 -8.87 -13.31
CA ARG A 333 36.08 -8.58 -14.27
C ARG A 333 37.13 -7.63 -13.72
N LYS A 334 36.77 -6.71 -12.80
CA LYS A 334 37.69 -5.72 -12.21
C LYS A 334 38.48 -6.24 -11.01
N ILE A 335 38.02 -7.28 -10.31
CA ILE A 335 38.66 -7.80 -9.09
C ILE A 335 39.28 -9.17 -9.36
N LYS A 336 40.62 -9.24 -9.39
CA LYS A 336 41.39 -10.48 -9.61
C LYS A 336 41.48 -11.40 -8.39
N SER A 337 41.16 -10.94 -7.17
CA SER A 337 41.26 -11.76 -5.95
C SER A 337 39.91 -12.16 -5.34
N PRO A 338 39.70 -13.45 -4.99
CA PRO A 338 38.40 -13.99 -4.58
C PRO A 338 37.90 -13.43 -3.24
N ALA A 339 38.79 -13.09 -2.29
CA ALA A 339 38.41 -12.51 -1.01
C ALA A 339 37.86 -11.07 -1.13
N LYS A 340 38.53 -10.22 -1.93
CA LYS A 340 38.04 -8.84 -2.20
C LYS A 340 36.77 -8.85 -3.06
N LYS A 341 36.59 -9.87 -3.90
CA LYS A 341 35.39 -10.06 -4.73
C LYS A 341 34.16 -10.39 -3.89
N LYS A 342 34.26 -11.32 -2.93
CA LYS A 342 33.15 -11.67 -2.03
C LYS A 342 32.73 -10.50 -1.14
N MET A 343 33.68 -9.78 -0.57
CA MET A 343 33.41 -8.66 0.34
C MET A 343 32.71 -7.49 -0.37
N LYS A 344 33.13 -7.15 -1.60
CA LYS A 344 32.52 -6.05 -2.38
C LYS A 344 31.16 -6.42 -2.98
N MET A 345 30.97 -7.67 -3.39
CA MET A 345 29.67 -8.16 -3.88
C MET A 345 28.62 -8.19 -2.76
N ALA A 346 29.00 -8.59 -1.55
CA ALA A 346 28.11 -8.55 -0.39
C ALA A 346 27.69 -7.11 -0.05
N GLU A 347 28.58 -6.13 -0.20
CA GLU A 347 28.33 -4.72 0.09
C GLU A 347 27.45 -4.02 -0.97
N GLU A 348 27.56 -4.42 -2.25
CA GLU A 348 26.70 -3.94 -3.35
C GLU A 348 25.31 -4.59 -3.37
N ASP A 349 25.21 -5.89 -3.05
CA ASP A 349 23.94 -6.63 -2.92
C ASP A 349 23.00 -6.01 -1.86
N ILE A 350 23.61 -5.28 -0.93
CA ILE A 350 23.08 -4.59 0.22
C ILE A 350 22.56 -3.19 -0.21
N GLN A 351 23.26 -2.47 -1.07
CA GLN A 351 22.85 -1.14 -1.54
C GLN A 351 21.81 -1.15 -2.69
N ALA A 352 21.62 -2.30 -3.36
CA ALA A 352 20.88 -2.43 -4.61
C ALA A 352 19.53 -3.14 -4.44
N LEU A 353 18.64 -2.61 -3.61
CA LEU A 353 17.23 -3.03 -3.51
C LEU A 353 16.33 -2.14 -4.40
N PRO A 354 15.15 -2.63 -4.85
CA PRO A 354 14.49 -2.19 -6.07
C PRO A 354 14.18 -0.68 -6.16
N GLU A 355 14.15 -0.26 -7.42
CA GLU A 355 14.46 1.06 -7.97
C GLU A 355 13.36 2.12 -7.81
N VAL A 356 12.32 1.89 -7.01
CA VAL A 356 11.26 2.90 -6.77
C VAL A 356 11.82 4.11 -5.99
N ASP A 357 12.96 3.96 -5.29
CA ASP A 357 13.60 5.00 -4.46
C ASP A 357 15.05 5.38 -4.87
N GLN A 358 15.46 5.15 -6.13
CA GLN A 358 16.89 5.24 -6.53
C GLN A 358 17.34 6.55 -7.21
N GLN A 359 16.45 7.50 -7.49
CA GLN A 359 16.85 8.72 -8.20
C GLN A 359 17.80 9.65 -7.39
N THR A 360 17.93 9.49 -6.07
CA THR A 360 18.72 10.43 -5.24
C THR A 360 20.14 10.00 -4.87
N ALA A 361 20.55 8.77 -5.21
CA ALA A 361 21.86 8.26 -4.74
C ALA A 361 23.04 8.70 -5.62
N SER A 362 22.78 9.13 -6.87
CA SER A 362 23.81 9.59 -7.80
C SER A 362 24.51 10.88 -7.31
N GLU A 363 23.83 11.73 -6.53
CA GLU A 363 24.43 12.96 -6.00
C GLU A 363 25.33 12.75 -4.77
N ASN A 364 25.03 11.73 -3.95
CA ASN A 364 25.71 11.56 -2.66
C ASN A 364 27.02 10.77 -2.75
N GLY A 365 27.19 9.91 -3.77
CA GLY A 365 28.44 9.19 -4.02
C GLY A 365 29.60 10.10 -4.49
N VAL A 366 29.28 11.23 -5.12
CA VAL A 366 30.29 12.19 -5.59
C VAL A 366 30.80 13.06 -4.44
N ARG A 367 29.94 13.38 -3.46
CA ARG A 367 30.25 14.30 -2.36
C ARG A 367 31.06 13.66 -1.22
N SER A 368 30.99 12.34 -1.03
CA SER A 368 31.85 11.64 -0.06
C SER A 368 33.30 11.49 -0.56
N ARG A 369 33.48 11.33 -1.88
CA ARG A 369 34.80 11.27 -2.52
C ARG A 369 35.59 12.58 -2.42
N THR A 370 34.93 13.73 -2.47
CA THR A 370 35.61 15.03 -2.39
C THR A 370 36.15 15.35 -0.97
N LYS A 371 35.60 14.73 0.08
CA LYS A 371 36.11 14.88 1.45
C LYS A 371 37.28 13.95 1.78
N ALA A 372 37.35 12.77 1.15
CA ALA A 372 38.45 11.83 1.36
C ALA A 372 39.74 12.26 0.62
N SER A 373 39.62 13.03 -0.47
CA SER A 373 40.76 13.51 -1.27
C SER A 373 41.47 14.75 -0.72
N LYS A 374 40.98 15.36 0.37
CA LYS A 374 41.57 16.57 0.98
C LYS A 374 42.32 16.29 2.29
N LYS A 375 42.61 15.03 2.60
CA LYS A 375 43.27 14.64 3.85
C LYS A 375 44.46 13.69 3.67
N ASN A 376 45.08 13.71 2.49
CA ASN A 376 46.42 13.17 2.26
C ASN A 376 47.30 14.28 1.70
#